data_AF-A0A645JJH8-F1
#
_entry.id   AF-A0A645JJH8-F1
#
_cell.length_a   1.000
_cell.length_b   1.000
_cell.length_c   1.000
_cell.angle_alpha   90.00
_cell.angle_beta   90.00
_cell.angle_gamma   90.00
#
_symmetry.space_group_name_H-M   'P 1'
#
loop_
_entity.id
_entity.type
_entity.pdbx_description
1 polymer ?
#
loop_
_entity_poly.entity_id
_entity_poly.type
_entity_poly.pdbx_seq_one_letter_code
_entity_poly.pdbx_strand_id
1 'polypeptide(L)'
;MQWMSLGVIVLFGGATLLAHDDNFIKWKPTVLYWLMGGALLIGQLVFKKNLLRSVMGAQLQLPDAIWLKLNWAWTAFFAAMGGLNIWVAYNFDTDAWVNFKLFGGMGLMVVFVIAQAIYMSRYLPQDGVPNTAETKDKQP
;
A
#
# COMPACT_ATOMS: atom_id res chain seq x y z
N MET A 1 24.72 -18.45 -15.88
CA MET A 1 23.58 -17.70 -15.30
C MET A 1 23.05 -18.39 -14.05
N GLN A 2 22.56 -19.64 -14.08
CA GLN A 2 21.93 -20.27 -12.90
C GLN A 2 22.86 -20.57 -11.71
N TRP A 3 24.12 -20.95 -11.97
CA TRP A 3 25.13 -21.16 -10.91
C TRP A 3 25.56 -19.87 -10.20
N MET A 4 25.41 -18.73 -10.87
CA MET A 4 25.69 -17.42 -10.30
C MET A 4 24.57 -17.00 -9.33
N SER A 5 23.32 -17.27 -9.70
CA SER A 5 22.16 -17.12 -8.82
C SER A 5 22.27 -18.02 -7.58
N LEU A 6 22.67 -19.28 -7.77
CA LEU A 6 22.84 -20.24 -6.67
C LEU A 6 24.00 -19.84 -5.75
N GLY A 7 25.09 -19.33 -6.31
CA GLY A 7 26.20 -18.74 -5.54
C GLY A 7 25.76 -17.54 -4.70
N VAL A 8 24.94 -16.63 -5.25
CA VAL A 8 24.41 -15.50 -4.47
C VAL A 8 23.48 -15.97 -3.35
N ILE A 9 22.62 -16.96 -3.62
CA ILE A 9 21.69 -17.52 -2.64
C ILE A 9 22.44 -18.23 -1.49
N VAL A 10 23.49 -18.98 -1.79
CA VAL A 10 24.30 -19.69 -0.78
C VAL A 10 25.20 -18.72 0.00
N LEU A 11 25.77 -17.71 -0.65
CA LEU A 11 26.71 -16.77 -0.03
C LEU A 11 25.97 -15.73 0.83
N PHE A 12 24.82 -15.23 0.39
CA PHE A 12 23.95 -14.39 1.23
C PHE A 12 23.12 -15.21 2.23
N GLY A 13 22.68 -16.42 1.88
CA GLY A 13 21.96 -17.32 2.78
C GLY A 13 22.84 -17.86 3.91
N GLY A 14 24.10 -18.21 3.62
CA GLY A 14 25.09 -18.61 4.62
C GLY A 14 25.60 -17.47 5.49
N ALA A 15 25.77 -16.27 4.92
CA ALA A 15 26.12 -15.08 5.71
C ALA A 15 24.99 -14.63 6.66
N THR A 16 23.73 -14.96 6.34
CA THR A 16 22.56 -14.68 7.19
C THR A 16 22.52 -15.61 8.41
N LEU A 17 22.83 -16.91 8.24
CA LEU A 17 22.95 -17.88 9.35
C LEU A 17 24.08 -17.56 10.34
N LEU A 18 25.12 -16.86 9.90
CA LEU A 18 26.28 -16.48 10.72
C LEU A 18 26.10 -15.17 11.51
N ALA A 19 25.04 -14.38 11.26
CA ALA A 19 24.87 -13.05 11.86
C ALA A 19 24.20 -13.03 13.26
N HIS A 20 23.73 -14.17 13.76
CA HIS A 20 23.40 -14.44 15.17
C HIS A 20 22.33 -13.54 15.86
N ASP A 21 21.55 -12.74 15.11
CA ASP A 21 20.28 -12.14 15.56
C ASP A 21 19.35 -11.78 14.37
N ASP A 22 18.61 -12.78 13.89
CA ASP A 22 17.69 -12.66 12.75
C ASP A 22 16.56 -11.63 13.00
N ASN A 23 16.26 -11.32 14.25
CA ASN A 23 15.16 -10.41 14.60
C ASN A 23 15.46 -8.97 14.18
N PHE A 24 16.73 -8.55 14.19
CA PHE A 24 17.10 -7.19 13.79
C PHE A 24 16.84 -6.94 12.29
N ILE A 25 17.06 -7.94 11.45
CA ILE A 25 16.79 -7.85 10.01
C ILE A 25 15.28 -7.85 9.74
N LYS A 26 14.53 -8.64 10.51
CA LYS A 26 13.07 -8.75 10.41
C LYS A 26 12.32 -7.49 10.85
N TRP A 27 12.93 -6.66 11.72
CA TRP A 27 12.36 -5.40 12.19
C TRP A 27 12.42 -4.25 11.16
N LYS A 28 13.38 -4.26 10.23
CA LYS A 28 13.57 -3.19 9.23
C LYS A 28 12.28 -2.85 8.45
N PRO A 29 11.51 -3.82 7.91
CA PRO A 29 10.28 -3.53 7.19
C PRO A 29 9.17 -2.99 8.09
N THR A 30 9.05 -3.48 9.34
CA THR A 30 8.00 -2.99 10.25
C THR A 30 8.20 -1.52 10.60
N VAL A 31 9.43 -1.13 10.92
CA VAL A 31 9.73 0.28 11.21
C VAL A 31 9.37 1.15 10.01
N LEU A 32 9.68 0.70 8.79
CA LEU A 32 9.31 1.43 7.58
C LEU A 32 7.79 1.52 7.38
N TYR A 33 7.05 0.42 7.57
CA TYR A 33 5.58 0.44 7.46
C TYR A 33 4.94 1.37 8.48
N TRP A 34 5.37 1.31 9.73
CA TRP A 34 4.85 2.19 10.77
C TRP A 34 5.27 3.65 10.60
N LEU A 35 6.46 3.92 10.08
CA LEU A 35 6.85 5.27 9.69
C LEU A 35 5.99 5.80 8.55
N MET A 36 5.69 4.99 7.53
CA MET A 36 4.81 5.38 6.43
C MET A 36 3.37 5.62 6.93
N GLY A 37 2.80 4.68 7.68
CA GLY A 37 1.46 4.83 8.26
C GLY A 37 1.39 6.02 9.24
N GLY A 38 2.41 6.20 10.07
CA GLY A 38 2.55 7.32 10.98
C GLY A 38 2.68 8.66 10.26
N ALA A 39 3.45 8.74 9.17
CA ALA A 39 3.55 9.93 8.35
C ALA A 39 2.21 10.31 7.72
N LEU A 40 1.45 9.33 7.20
CA LEU A 40 0.10 9.54 6.67
C LEU A 40 -0.88 10.01 7.76
N LEU A 41 -0.80 9.43 8.96
CA LEU A 41 -1.63 9.80 10.10
C LEU A 41 -1.29 11.22 10.60
N ILE A 42 -0.01 11.52 10.79
CA ILE A 42 0.49 12.83 11.27
C ILE A 42 0.20 13.91 10.22
N GLY A 43 0.43 13.63 8.93
CA GLY A 43 0.07 14.51 7.82
C GLY A 43 -1.41 14.92 7.87
N GLN A 44 -2.28 13.94 8.13
CA GLN A 44 -3.71 14.17 8.20
C GLN A 44 -4.15 14.89 9.50
N LEU A 45 -3.61 14.51 10.65
CA LEU A 45 -4.04 15.04 11.96
C LEU A 45 -3.40 16.40 12.28
N VAL A 46 -2.11 16.57 12.00
CA VAL A 46 -1.34 17.78 12.34
C VAL A 46 -1.45 18.81 11.23
N PHE A 47 -1.21 18.42 9.97
CA PHE A 47 -1.18 19.36 8.86
C PHE A 47 -2.56 19.56 8.21
N LYS A 48 -3.58 18.76 8.58
CA LYS A 48 -4.88 18.69 7.91
C LYS A 48 -4.76 18.54 6.38
N LYS A 49 -3.62 18.01 5.93
CA LYS A 49 -3.28 17.81 4.53
C LYS A 49 -3.28 16.33 4.26
N ASN A 50 -4.09 15.94 3.29
CA ASN A 50 -4.14 14.57 2.85
C ASN A 50 -2.92 14.29 1.95
N LEU A 51 -1.88 13.67 2.53
CA LEU A 51 -0.64 13.38 1.80
C LEU A 51 -0.91 12.48 0.59
N LEU A 52 -1.86 11.54 0.71
CA LEU A 52 -2.27 10.69 -0.39
C LEU A 52 -2.88 11.50 -1.55
N ARG A 53 -3.69 12.52 -1.24
CA ARG A 53 -4.19 13.49 -2.23
C ARG A 53 -3.05 14.28 -2.87
N SER A 54 -2.00 14.62 -2.13
CA SER A 54 -0.85 15.34 -2.71
C SER A 54 -0.10 14.51 -3.75
N VAL A 55 -0.06 13.19 -3.59
CA VAL A 55 0.64 12.28 -4.51
C VAL A 55 -0.25 11.87 -5.68
N MET A 56 -1.51 11.53 -5.43
CA MET A 56 -2.42 10.95 -6.45
C MET A 56 -3.49 11.92 -6.95
N GLY A 57 -3.72 13.05 -6.27
CA GLY A 57 -4.80 13.98 -6.59
C GLY A 57 -4.61 14.76 -7.89
N ALA A 58 -3.42 14.73 -8.48
CA ALA A 58 -3.19 15.26 -9.83
C ALA A 58 -3.82 14.37 -10.92
N GLN A 59 -4.02 13.07 -10.64
CA GLN A 59 -4.52 12.08 -11.60
C GLN A 59 -6.00 11.72 -11.36
N LEU A 60 -6.54 12.01 -10.18
CA LEU A 60 -7.89 11.60 -9.77
C LEU A 60 -8.67 12.77 -9.16
N GLN A 61 -9.86 13.05 -9.70
CA GLN A 61 -10.81 13.99 -9.11
C GLN A 61 -11.81 13.23 -8.25
N LEU A 62 -11.59 13.26 -6.93
CA LEU A 62 -12.45 12.62 -5.93
C LEU A 62 -12.89 13.64 -4.87
N PRO A 63 -14.10 13.50 -4.29
CA PRO A 63 -14.55 14.34 -3.18
C PRO A 63 -13.61 14.25 -1.97
N ASP A 64 -13.47 15.35 -1.23
CA ASP A 64 -12.57 15.45 -0.06
C ASP A 64 -12.85 14.37 1.01
N ALA A 65 -14.12 14.01 1.20
CA ALA A 65 -14.53 12.95 2.12
C ALA A 65 -13.99 11.56 1.71
N ILE A 66 -13.84 11.30 0.41
CA ILE A 66 -13.30 10.04 -0.12
C ILE A 66 -11.79 10.00 0.10
N TRP A 67 -11.08 11.10 -0.18
CA TRP A 67 -9.65 11.21 0.14
C TRP A 67 -9.35 10.90 1.60
N LEU A 68 -10.17 11.40 2.53
CA LEU A 68 -10.01 11.10 3.96
C LEU A 68 -10.11 9.59 4.24
N LYS A 69 -11.13 8.92 3.67
CA LYS A 69 -11.31 7.47 3.82
C LYS A 69 -10.15 6.68 3.23
N LEU A 70 -9.63 7.08 2.06
CA LEU A 70 -8.45 6.45 1.48
C LEU A 70 -7.23 6.61 2.38
N ASN A 71 -6.96 7.81 2.89
CA ASN A 71 -5.82 8.03 3.78
C ASN A 71 -5.90 7.15 5.04
N TRP A 72 -7.10 6.99 5.61
CA TRP A 72 -7.34 6.05 6.71
C TRP A 72 -7.12 4.59 6.31
N ALA A 73 -7.59 4.18 5.13
CA ALA A 73 -7.39 2.83 4.62
C ALA A 73 -5.89 2.51 4.41
N TRP A 74 -5.12 3.45 3.86
CA TRP A 74 -3.67 3.32 3.69
C TRP A 74 -2.93 3.29 5.04
N THR A 75 -3.32 4.15 5.97
CA THR A 75 -2.77 4.14 7.33
C THR A 75 -3.01 2.79 8.02
N ALA A 76 -4.25 2.29 7.97
CA ALA A 76 -4.62 1.00 8.54
C ALA A 76 -3.89 -0.15 7.85
N PHE A 77 -3.73 -0.11 6.52
CA PHE A 77 -2.98 -1.10 5.76
C PHE A 77 -1.52 -1.16 6.18
N PHE A 78 -0.83 -0.02 6.28
CA PHE A 78 0.56 0.02 6.74
C PHE A 78 0.71 -0.41 8.21
N ALA A 79 -0.22 -0.03 9.08
CA ALA A 79 -0.23 -0.48 10.47
C ALA A 79 -0.40 -2.01 10.56
N ALA A 80 -1.37 -2.56 9.82
CA ALA A 80 -1.63 -4.00 9.73
C ALA A 80 -0.43 -4.75 9.14
N MET A 81 0.17 -4.25 8.05
CA MET A 81 1.38 -4.82 7.45
C MET A 81 2.55 -4.86 8.43
N GLY A 82 2.77 -3.79 9.20
CA GLY A 82 3.81 -3.76 10.23
C GLY A 82 3.56 -4.76 11.37
N GLY A 83 2.31 -4.85 11.84
CA GLY A 83 1.91 -5.81 12.88
C GLY A 83 1.99 -7.26 12.39
N LEU A 84 1.54 -7.52 11.17
CA LEU A 84 1.59 -8.84 10.55
C LEU A 84 3.05 -9.24 10.24
N ASN A 85 3.91 -8.32 9.81
CA ASN A 85 5.35 -8.60 9.66
C ASN A 85 6.01 -8.99 10.98
N ILE A 86 5.71 -8.30 12.09
CA ILE A 86 6.19 -8.69 13.43
C ILE A 86 5.63 -10.07 13.80
N TRP A 87 4.33 -10.30 13.61
CA TRP A 87 3.71 -11.58 13.93
C TRP A 87 4.38 -12.73 13.17
N VAL A 88 4.62 -12.57 11.87
CA VAL A 88 5.34 -13.57 11.07
C VAL A 88 6.80 -13.70 11.53
N ALA A 89 7.46 -12.58 11.85
CA ALA A 89 8.86 -12.58 12.27
C ALA A 89 9.11 -13.38 13.56
N TYR A 90 8.18 -13.33 14.52
CA TYR A 90 8.29 -14.03 15.81
C TYR A 90 7.70 -15.45 15.82
N ASN A 91 6.75 -15.76 14.93
CA ASN A 91 6.08 -17.07 14.93
C ASN A 91 6.64 -18.05 13.88
N PHE A 92 7.41 -17.57 12.89
CA PHE A 92 7.91 -18.39 11.79
C PHE A 92 9.41 -18.23 11.56
N ASP A 93 9.99 -19.26 10.94
CA ASP A 93 11.40 -19.29 10.55
C ASP A 93 11.73 -18.21 9.50
N THR A 94 13.01 -17.89 9.38
CA THR A 94 13.50 -16.82 8.50
C THR A 94 13.14 -17.06 7.03
N ASP A 95 13.14 -18.32 6.55
CA ASP A 95 12.73 -18.66 5.18
C ASP A 95 11.24 -18.43 4.93
N ALA A 96 10.39 -18.78 5.90
CA ALA A 96 8.96 -18.51 5.84
C ALA A 96 8.68 -17.00 5.88
N TRP A 97 9.44 -16.25 6.68
CA TRP A 97 9.37 -14.78 6.70
C TRP A 97 9.82 -14.14 5.39
N VAL A 98 10.90 -14.62 4.77
CA VAL A 98 11.36 -14.12 3.45
C VAL A 98 10.29 -14.37 2.38
N ASN A 99 9.75 -15.59 2.32
CA ASN A 99 8.66 -15.92 1.40
C ASN A 99 7.39 -15.10 1.68
N PHE A 100 7.05 -14.88 2.94
CA PHE A 100 5.95 -14.02 3.33
C PHE A 100 6.18 -12.58 2.87
N LYS A 101 7.37 -12.01 3.07
CA LYS A 101 7.70 -10.65 2.64
C LYS A 101 7.63 -10.52 1.11
N LEU A 102 8.15 -11.51 0.39
CA LEU A 102 8.16 -11.53 -1.07
C LEU A 102 6.75 -11.75 -1.61
N PHE A 103 6.15 -12.92 -1.37
CA PHE A 103 4.87 -13.30 -1.98
C PHE A 103 3.66 -12.80 -1.20
N GLY A 104 3.68 -12.90 0.13
CA GLY A 104 2.60 -12.43 0.99
C GLY A 104 2.46 -10.90 0.98
N GLY A 105 3.57 -10.18 1.11
CA GLY A 105 3.61 -8.71 1.04
C GLY A 105 3.17 -8.18 -0.32
N MET A 106 3.68 -8.75 -1.43
CA MET A 106 3.23 -8.40 -2.77
C MET A 106 1.75 -8.76 -2.99
N GLY A 107 1.32 -9.95 -2.57
CA GLY A 107 -0.07 -10.39 -2.70
C GLY A 107 -1.05 -9.49 -1.96
N LEU A 108 -0.74 -9.14 -0.71
CA LEU A 108 -1.54 -8.20 0.10
C LEU A 108 -1.58 -6.81 -0.54
N MET A 109 -0.46 -6.34 -1.08
CA MET A 109 -0.40 -5.04 -1.78
C MET A 109 -1.29 -5.04 -3.03
N VAL A 110 -1.21 -6.09 -3.85
CA VAL A 110 -2.04 -6.22 -5.06
C VAL A 110 -3.53 -6.26 -4.69
N VAL A 111 -3.91 -7.08 -3.72
CA VAL A 111 -5.31 -7.16 -3.25
C VAL A 111 -5.78 -5.80 -2.73
N PHE A 112 -4.96 -5.11 -1.94
CA PHE A 112 -5.28 -3.80 -1.41
C PHE A 112 -5.46 -2.75 -2.51
N VAL A 113 -4.55 -2.70 -3.48
CA VAL A 113 -4.63 -1.76 -4.62
C VAL A 113 -5.87 -2.05 -5.48
N ILE A 114 -6.19 -3.32 -5.74
CA ILE A 114 -7.41 -3.69 -6.48
C ILE A 114 -8.66 -3.28 -5.69
N ALA A 115 -8.71 -3.56 -4.39
CA ALA A 115 -9.82 -3.16 -3.53
C ALA A 115 -9.99 -1.64 -3.50
N GLN A 116 -8.89 -0.88 -3.43
CA GLN A 116 -8.88 0.58 -3.51
C GLN A 116 -9.36 1.08 -4.88
N ALA A 117 -8.91 0.46 -5.97
CA ALA A 117 -9.33 0.83 -7.33
C ALA A 117 -10.83 0.61 -7.53
N ILE A 118 -11.37 -0.53 -7.08
CA ILE A 118 -12.81 -0.82 -7.13
C ILE A 118 -13.59 0.15 -6.22
N TYR A 119 -13.05 0.49 -5.05
CA TYR A 119 -13.68 1.45 -4.16
C TYR A 119 -13.74 2.85 -4.81
N MET A 120 -12.63 3.31 -5.40
CA MET A 120 -12.56 4.60 -6.08
C MET A 120 -13.43 4.66 -7.34
N SER A 121 -13.52 3.58 -8.13
CA SER A 121 -14.30 3.58 -9.37
C SER A 121 -15.79 3.81 -9.16
N ARG A 122 -16.31 3.55 -7.95
CA ARG A 122 -17.69 3.87 -7.57
C ARG A 122 -17.95 5.36 -7.37
N TYR A 123 -16.91 6.16 -7.18
CA TYR A 123 -16.99 7.59 -6.91
C TYR A 123 -16.40 8.46 -8.02
N LEU A 124 -15.83 7.85 -9.06
CA LEU A 124 -15.47 8.57 -10.28
C LEU A 124 -16.76 8.98 -11.00
N PRO A 125 -16.89 10.26 -11.41
CA PRO A 125 -18.01 10.68 -12.23
C PRO A 125 -18.11 9.79 -13.47
N GLN A 126 -19.29 9.24 -13.74
CA GLN A 126 -19.58 8.66 -15.04
C GLN A 126 -19.71 9.81 -16.04
N ASP A 127 -18.62 10.16 -16.69
CA ASP A 127 -18.67 11.03 -17.87
C ASP A 127 -19.42 10.28 -18.98
N GLY A 128 -20.74 10.48 -19.08
CA GLY A 128 -21.52 9.68 -20.01
C GLY A 128 -23.01 9.97 -20.19
N VAL A 129 -23.56 11.10 -19.73
CA VAL A 129 -24.88 11.55 -20.19
C VAL A 129 -24.77 12.99 -20.69
N PRO A 130 -24.61 13.20 -22.01
CA PRO A 130 -24.88 14.50 -22.61
C PRO A 130 -26.35 14.81 -22.35
N ASN A 131 -26.63 15.83 -21.55
CA ASN A 131 -27.97 16.35 -21.38
C ASN A 131 -28.36 17.10 -22.67
N THR A 132 -28.84 16.37 -23.69
CA THR A 132 -29.34 16.94 -24.95
C THR A 132 -30.82 17.38 -24.83
N ALA A 133 -31.27 17.78 -23.63
CA ALA A 133 -32.65 18.22 -23.40
C ALA A 133 -32.77 19.74 -23.26
N GLU A 134 -32.07 20.53 -24.09
CA GLU A 134 -32.35 21.97 -24.25
C GLU A 134 -32.28 22.37 -25.72
N THR A 135 -33.18 21.81 -26.55
CA THR A 135 -33.61 22.48 -27.79
C THR A 135 -35.05 22.11 -28.13
N LYS A 136 -35.96 22.44 -27.22
CA LYS A 136 -37.35 22.75 -27.59
C LYS A 136 -37.65 24.10 -26.98
N ASP A 137 -37.66 25.14 -27.82
CA ASP A 137 -38.70 26.16 -27.86
C ASP A 137 -38.17 27.45 -28.50
N LYS A 138 -38.09 27.46 -29.83
CA LYS A 138 -38.43 28.63 -30.67
C LYS A 138 -38.93 28.13 -32.01
N GLN A 139 -40.21 27.78 -32.04
CA GLN A 139 -41.05 27.74 -33.23
C GLN A 139 -42.17 28.77 -32.95
N PRO A 140 -42.75 29.50 -33.93
CA PRO A 140 -42.91 29.21 -35.36
C PRO A 140 -42.19 30.14 -36.35
#